data_AF-A0A359LMW4-F1
#
_entry.id   AF-A0A359LMW4-F1
#
_cell.length_a   1.000
_cell.length_b   1.000
_cell.length_c   1.000
_cell.angle_alpha   90.00
_cell.angle_beta   90.00
_cell.angle_gamma   90.00
#
_symmetry.space_group_name_H-M   'P 1'
#
loop_
_entity.id
_entity.type
_entity.pdbx_description
1 polymer ?
#
loop_
_entity_poly.entity_id
_entity_poly.type
_entity_poly.pdbx_seq_one_letter_code
_entity_poly.pdbx_strand_id
1 'polypeptide(L)'
;MMTCKQAATLLHSGEAQTLGLWRRLHLRLHLSMCGPCARLHRQLEQMRQAALRLRATFAEESSRDHGAAMAGRILDKLRNAPPNGESTP
;
A
#
# COMPACT_ATOMS: atom_id res chain seq x y z
N MET A 1 -12.18 -28.41 12.74
CA MET A 1 -10.85 -28.22 13.35
C MET A 1 -9.89 -27.68 12.29
N MET A 2 -9.59 -26.39 12.32
CA MET A 2 -8.53 -25.84 11.46
C MET A 2 -7.18 -26.24 12.00
N THR A 3 -6.27 -26.68 11.15
CA THR A 3 -4.89 -26.95 11.59
C THR A 3 -4.08 -25.66 11.62
N CYS A 4 -3.05 -25.62 12.48
CA CYS A 4 -2.12 -24.49 12.53
C CYS A 4 -1.48 -24.20 11.16
N LYS A 5 -1.23 -25.26 10.35
CA LYS A 5 -0.72 -25.13 8.98
C LYS A 5 -1.71 -24.38 8.08
N GLN A 6 -2.99 -24.76 8.10
CA GLN A 6 -4.04 -24.06 7.35
C GLN A 6 -4.18 -22.61 7.80
N ALA A 7 -4.13 -22.35 9.12
CA ALA A 7 -4.16 -21.00 9.66
C ALA A 7 -2.98 -20.14 9.16
N ALA A 8 -1.75 -20.69 9.19
CA ALA A 8 -0.56 -20.03 8.72
C ALA A 8 -0.59 -19.76 7.20
N THR A 9 -1.05 -20.73 6.39
CA THR A 9 -1.21 -20.55 4.94
C THR A 9 -2.20 -19.43 4.62
N LEU A 10 -3.34 -19.38 5.32
CA LEU A 10 -4.34 -18.31 5.15
C LEU A 10 -3.82 -16.94 5.60
N LEU A 11 -3.00 -16.91 6.64
CA LEU A 11 -2.37 -15.68 7.12
C LEU A 11 -1.36 -15.13 6.12
N HIS A 12 -0.63 -16.01 5.45
CA HIS A 12 0.42 -15.64 4.51
C HIS A 12 -0.12 -15.27 3.12
N SER A 13 -1.17 -15.96 2.64
CA SER A 13 -1.70 -15.70 1.29
C SER A 13 -2.36 -14.33 1.13
N GLY A 14 -2.63 -13.60 2.22
CA GLY A 14 -3.28 -12.28 2.17
C GLY A 14 -4.74 -12.33 1.72
N GLU A 15 -5.25 -13.51 1.35
CA GLU A 15 -6.62 -13.77 0.92
C GLU A 15 -7.64 -13.69 2.07
N ALA A 16 -7.23 -13.36 3.29
CA ALA A 16 -8.15 -13.13 4.41
C ALA A 16 -9.20 -12.04 4.10
N GLN A 17 -9.03 -11.25 3.03
CA GLN A 17 -9.99 -10.28 2.53
C GLN A 17 -10.98 -10.84 1.49
N THR A 18 -10.61 -11.85 0.71
CA THR A 18 -11.47 -12.50 -0.31
C THR A 18 -12.11 -13.81 0.17
N LEU A 19 -11.67 -14.31 1.31
CA LEU A 19 -12.21 -15.52 1.93
C LEU A 19 -13.65 -15.32 2.41
N GLY A 20 -14.54 -16.21 1.98
CA GLY A 20 -15.91 -16.29 2.49
C GLY A 20 -15.96 -16.22 4.02
N LEU A 21 -16.91 -15.46 4.55
CA LEU A 21 -17.09 -15.07 5.96
C LEU A 21 -16.82 -16.22 6.96
N TRP A 22 -17.19 -17.45 6.60
CA TRP A 22 -16.96 -18.67 7.36
C TRP A 22 -15.49 -18.98 7.67
N ARG A 23 -14.58 -18.87 6.68
CA ARG A 23 -13.15 -19.12 6.93
C ARG A 23 -12.54 -18.04 7.82
N ARG A 24 -13.07 -16.81 7.74
CA ARG A 24 -12.67 -15.69 8.60
C ARG A 24 -13.06 -15.95 10.06
N LEU A 25 -14.28 -16.45 10.29
CA LEU A 25 -14.76 -16.80 11.62
C LEU A 25 -13.96 -17.96 12.21
N HIS A 26 -13.70 -19.01 11.43
CA HIS A 26 -12.93 -20.17 11.86
C HIS A 26 -11.47 -19.80 12.17
N LEU A 27 -10.86 -18.87 11.42
CA LEU A 27 -9.54 -18.33 11.73
C LEU A 27 -9.54 -17.53 13.05
N ARG A 28 -10.54 -16.68 13.29
CA ARG A 28 -10.68 -15.95 14.57
C ARG A 28 -10.83 -16.89 15.76
N LEU A 29 -11.65 -17.94 15.63
CA LEU A 29 -11.80 -18.96 16.65
C LEU A 29 -10.49 -19.72 16.91
N HIS A 30 -9.76 -20.07 15.85
CA HIS A 30 -8.46 -20.74 16.01
C HIS A 30 -7.44 -19.83 16.71
N LEU A 31 -7.39 -18.55 16.36
CA LEU A 31 -6.51 -17.56 16.98
C LEU A 31 -6.82 -17.33 18.45
N SER A 32 -8.08 -17.42 18.87
CA SER A 32 -8.44 -17.29 20.29
C SER A 32 -8.02 -18.51 21.11
N MET A 33 -7.96 -19.70 20.50
CA MET A 33 -7.60 -20.95 21.18
C MET A 33 -6.10 -21.31 21.05
N CYS A 34 -5.40 -20.79 20.04
CA CYS A 34 -4.02 -21.14 19.71
C CYS A 34 -3.08 -19.93 19.85
N GLY A 35 -2.37 -19.86 20.98
CA GLY A 35 -1.40 -18.79 21.28
C GLY A 35 -0.28 -18.61 20.24
N PRO A 36 0.36 -19.67 19.71
CA PRO A 36 1.36 -19.54 18.66
C PRO A 36 0.83 -18.85 17.39
N CYS A 37 -0.37 -19.25 16.93
CA CYS A 37 -0.99 -18.63 15.76
C CYS A 37 -1.37 -17.17 16.05
N ALA A 38 -1.82 -16.85 17.27
CA ALA A 38 -2.11 -15.48 17.67
C ALA A 38 -0.87 -14.57 17.63
N ARG A 39 0.30 -15.08 18.05
CA ARG A 39 1.56 -14.34 17.98
C ARG A 39 2.00 -14.08 16.53
N LEU A 40 1.93 -15.11 15.68
CA LEU A 40 2.25 -14.97 14.26
C LEU A 40 1.35 -13.92 13.59
N HIS A 41 0.05 -13.95 13.86
CA HIS A 41 -0.88 -12.94 13.34
C HIS A 41 -0.48 -11.52 13.74
N ARG A 42 -0.11 -11.30 15.00
CA ARG A 42 0.32 -9.98 15.49
C ARG A 42 1.60 -9.51 14.79
N GLN A 43 2.58 -10.40 14.60
CA GLN A 43 3.83 -10.07 13.90
C GLN A 43 3.56 -9.68 12.44
N LEU A 44 2.75 -10.47 11.72
CA LEU A 44 2.39 -10.15 10.34
C LEU A 44 1.63 -8.83 10.23
N GLU A 45 0.74 -8.54 11.17
CA GLU A 45 0.00 -7.27 11.20
C GLU A 45 0.93 -6.07 11.42
N GLN A 46 1.91 -6.20 12.32
CA GLN A 46 2.93 -5.17 12.51
C GLN A 46 3.76 -4.94 11.23
N MET A 47 4.17 -6.01 10.55
CA MET A 47 4.89 -5.89 9.28
C MET A 47 4.04 -5.22 8.18
N ARG A 48 2.75 -5.56 8.09
CA ARG A 48 1.81 -4.91 7.15
C ARG A 48 1.66 -3.43 7.44
N GLN A 49 1.50 -3.05 8.70
CA GLN A 49 1.38 -1.65 9.10
C GLN A 49 2.67 -0.87 8.81
N ALA A 50 3.84 -1.46 9.08
CA ALA A 50 5.12 -0.84 8.73
C ALA A 50 5.26 -0.65 7.21
N ALA A 51 4.92 -1.67 6.42
CA ALA A 51 4.92 -1.59 4.96
C ALA A 51 3.96 -0.52 4.42
N LEU A 52 2.77 -0.38 5.01
CA LEU A 52 1.81 0.66 4.64
C LEU A 52 2.33 2.07 4.97
N ARG A 53 2.97 2.26 6.13
CA ARG A 53 3.59 3.54 6.51
C ARG A 53 4.73 3.90 5.57
N LEU A 54 5.61 2.95 5.26
CA LEU A 54 6.67 3.13 4.28
C LEU A 54 6.10 3.50 2.92
N ARG A 55 5.05 2.80 2.45
CA ARG A 55 4.40 3.14 1.19
C ARG A 55 3.82 4.56 1.19
N ALA A 56 3.23 5.00 2.30
CA ALA A 56 2.73 6.37 2.43
C ALA A 56 3.87 7.40 2.36
N THR A 57 4.98 7.17 3.08
CA THR A 57 6.13 8.09 3.04
C THR A 57 6.76 8.16 1.64
N PHE A 58 6.92 7.01 0.96
CA PHE A 58 7.42 6.96 -0.41
C PHE A 58 6.43 7.57 -1.43
N ALA A 59 5.12 7.45 -1.20
CA ALA A 59 4.11 8.05 -2.08
C ALA A 59 4.12 9.59 -1.96
N GLU A 60 4.30 10.14 -0.75
CA GLU A 60 4.42 11.59 -0.54
C GLU A 60 5.72 12.15 -1.13
N GLU A 61 6.84 11.45 -0.95
CA GLU A 61 8.14 11.85 -1.50
C GLU A 61 8.13 11.80 -3.04
N SER A 62 7.61 10.72 -3.62
CA SER A 62 7.43 10.59 -5.06
C SER A 62 6.48 11.66 -5.61
N SER A 63 5.38 11.97 -4.91
CA SER A 63 4.45 13.03 -5.34
C SER A 63 5.09 14.42 -5.32
N ARG A 64 5.95 14.71 -4.32
CA ARG A 64 6.73 15.96 -4.25
C ARG A 64 7.75 16.06 -5.38
N ASP A 65 8.49 14.98 -5.63
CA ASP A 65 9.52 14.95 -6.68
C ASP A 65 8.90 15.09 -8.08
N HIS A 66 7.82 14.36 -8.36
CA HIS A 66 7.06 14.48 -9.60
C HIS A 66 6.43 15.88 -9.76
N GLY A 67 5.94 16.49 -8.68
CA GLY A 67 5.42 17.85 -8.67
C GLY A 67 6.49 18.89 -8.99
N ALA A 68 7.66 18.79 -8.38
CA ALA A 68 8.80 19.65 -8.64
C ALA A 68 9.32 19.50 -10.08
N ALA A 69 9.42 18.27 -10.58
CA ALA A 69 9.80 17.99 -11.96
C ALA A 69 8.79 18.57 -12.97
N MET A 70 7.49 18.50 -12.67
CA MET A 70 6.45 19.07 -13.53
C MET A 70 6.48 20.61 -13.52
N ALA A 71 6.62 21.22 -12.35
CA ALA A 71 6.76 22.67 -12.22
C ALA A 71 7.98 23.21 -12.99
N GLY A 72 9.11 22.51 -12.93
CA GLY A 72 10.31 22.86 -13.70
C GLY A 72 10.07 22.87 -15.20
N ARG A 73 9.34 21.88 -15.74
CA ARG A 73 8.97 21.85 -17.17
C ARG A 73 8.03 22.99 -17.56
N ILE A 74 7.09 23.37 -16.70
CA ILE A 74 6.16 24.49 -16.95
C ILE A 74 6.94 25.81 -17.00
N LEU A 75 7.80 26.04 -16.00
CA LEU A 75 8.64 27.25 -15.94
C LEU A 75 9.59 27.34 -17.14
N ASP A 76 10.19 26.22 -17.56
CA ASP A 76 11.05 26.20 -18.74
C ASP A 76 10.28 26.55 -20.02
N LYS A 77 9.06 26.03 -20.19
CA LYS A 77 8.19 26.39 -21.31
C LYS A 77 7.79 27.85 -21.31
N LEU A 78 7.49 28.44 -20.15
CA LEU A 78 7.16 29.87 -20.05
C LEU A 78 8.38 30.75 -20.33
N ARG A 79 9.57 30.34 -19.89
CA ARG A 79 10.82 31.05 -20.15
C ARG A 79 11.24 30.99 -21.62
N ASN A 80 11.05 29.84 -22.25
CA ASN A 80 11.44 29.60 -23.65
C ASN A 80 10.27 29.83 -24.62
N ALA A 81 9.12 30.34 -24.15
CA ALA A 81 8.00 30.70 -25.01
C ALA A 81 8.43 31.88 -25.90
N PRO A 82 8.28 31.78 -27.23
CA PRO A 82 8.58 32.91 -28.09
C PRO A 82 7.62 34.06 -27.78
N PRO A 83 8.08 35.33 -27.86
CA PRO A 83 7.19 36.47 -27.69
C PRO A 83 6.15 36.43 -28.83
N ASN A 84 4.89 36.17 -28.49
CA ASN A 84 3.79 36.31 -29.44
C ASN A 84 3.71 37.78 -29.86
N GLY A 85 4.20 38.06 -31.07
CA GLY A 85 4.33 39.41 -31.58
C GLY A 85 4.54 39.48 -33.09
N GLU A 86 3.95 38.58 -33.89
CA GLU A 86 3.81 38.78 -35.34
C GLU A 86 2.40 38.37 -35.79
N SER A 87 1.45 39.28 -35.53
CA SER A 87 0.25 39.41 -36.35
C SER A 87 0.66 40.09 -37.65
N THR A 88 0.93 39.32 -38.68
CA THR A 88 1.19 39.86 -40.03
C THR A 88 -0.11 39.80 -40.83
N PRO A 89 -0.57 40.93 -41.42
CA PRO A 89 -1.80 41.00 -42.23
C PRO A 89 -1.69 40.28 -43.58
#